data_AF-A0A4Y8T004-F1
#
_entry.id   AF-A0A4Y8T004-F1
#
_cell.length_a   1.000
_cell.length_b   1.000
_cell.length_c   1.000
_cell.angle_alpha   90.00
_cell.angle_beta   90.00
_cell.angle_gamma   90.00
#
_symmetry.space_group_name_H-M   'P 1'
#
loop_
_entity.id
_entity.type
_entity.pdbx_description
1 polymer ?
#
loop_
_entity_poly.entity_id
_entity_poly.type
_entity_poly.pdbx_seq_one_letter_code
_entity_poly.pdbx_strand_id
1 'polypeptide(L)'
;MYTDSIEYLTEKIYHHNTKEYFKEVMSSYTNGNNRSAIVMLYSVVVCDLVYKLQELEDKYSDDTAKEILEKIREQQRQHPNSPNWESDLIDEIYAKTNLLEVHDKENLDHLKKHRNLSAHPVLDQLDILFRPNKENVRSHMRNMLDGVLCKSPLLSNKLIVPFVLDLESIKNDLVKDEDLSRYLESKYFSKINEALSKNLFKELWKFVFRLEDDKCEENRFINFRALRLLLNRNPNQFLAVVREQSSYYSQITFDNLNILYHLQILFSENPDLYVSTTDDLKVVLTEKANNDIAILVMSAYLSSNIEEHFSKISSRISDEDYCELPISISNIDFLYNFSINMNYIPEFIDFVIQLFKGSYDYDSADSRFTNYIEPYVEEFTREHFLQVLEIINNNSQIYRRRQARVDNNYLKTVIEERYEGTIDFSTYENFTL
;
A
#
# COMPACT_ATOMS: atom_id res chain seq x y z
N MET A 1 1.17 -10.11 29.69
CA MET A 1 0.36 -11.30 29.32
C MET A 1 1.24 -12.16 28.42
N TYR A 2 1.36 -13.46 28.68
CA TYR A 2 2.14 -14.36 27.83
C TYR A 2 1.45 -14.47 26.47
N THR A 3 2.04 -13.85 25.45
CA THR A 3 1.59 -13.92 24.04
C THR A 3 1.63 -15.34 23.46
N ASP A 4 2.16 -16.30 24.22
CA ASP A 4 2.35 -17.69 23.82
C ASP A 4 1.48 -18.71 24.57
N SER A 5 0.47 -18.28 25.32
CA SER A 5 -0.45 -19.24 25.95
C SER A 5 -1.42 -19.84 24.93
N ILE A 6 -1.88 -21.08 25.18
CA ILE A 6 -2.89 -21.73 24.33
C ILE A 6 -4.19 -20.93 24.35
N GLU A 7 -4.54 -20.36 25.50
CA GLU A 7 -5.73 -19.52 25.68
C GLU A 7 -5.66 -18.27 24.79
N TYR A 8 -4.51 -17.60 24.74
CA TYR A 8 -4.31 -16.45 23.87
C TYR A 8 -4.40 -16.83 22.38
N LEU A 9 -3.73 -17.92 21.97
CA LEU A 9 -3.81 -18.39 20.58
C LEU A 9 -5.21 -18.87 20.19
N THR A 10 -5.98 -19.46 21.11
CA THR A 10 -7.36 -19.87 20.85
C THR A 10 -8.21 -18.67 20.44
N GLU A 11 -7.95 -17.49 21.03
CA GLU A 11 -8.63 -16.26 20.64
C GLU A 11 -8.25 -15.77 19.24
N LYS A 12 -7.08 -16.17 18.74
CA LYS A 12 -6.51 -15.81 17.43
C LYS A 12 -6.81 -16.80 16.31
N ILE A 13 -7.55 -17.87 16.56
CA ILE A 13 -8.01 -18.80 15.51
C ILE A 13 -8.71 -17.98 14.43
N TYR A 14 -8.26 -18.15 13.18
CA TYR A 14 -8.65 -17.32 12.05
C TYR A 14 -10.13 -17.49 11.69
N HIS A 15 -10.58 -18.74 11.54
CA HIS A 15 -11.93 -19.05 11.08
C HIS A 15 -12.91 -19.23 12.25
N HIS A 16 -14.06 -18.54 12.19
CA HIS A 16 -15.02 -18.52 13.30
C HIS A 16 -15.55 -19.92 13.66
N ASN A 17 -15.97 -20.73 12.67
CA ASN A 17 -16.48 -22.08 12.95
C ASN A 17 -15.40 -22.98 13.55
N THR A 18 -14.15 -22.82 13.11
CA THR A 18 -13.01 -23.56 13.67
C THR A 18 -12.81 -23.21 15.14
N LYS A 19 -12.93 -21.92 15.49
CA LYS A 19 -12.83 -21.44 16.87
C LYS A 19 -13.92 -22.05 17.75
N GLU A 20 -15.15 -22.18 17.25
CA GLU A 20 -16.24 -22.84 17.96
C GLU A 20 -15.94 -24.34 18.20
N TYR A 21 -15.52 -25.08 17.18
CA TYR A 21 -15.18 -26.50 17.33
C TYR A 21 -13.97 -26.72 18.26
N PHE A 22 -13.01 -25.79 18.27
CA PHE A 22 -11.83 -25.87 19.15
C PHE A 22 -12.20 -25.80 20.64
N LYS A 23 -13.36 -25.25 21.01
CA LYS A 23 -13.85 -25.27 22.41
C LYS A 23 -14.03 -26.70 22.93
N GLU A 24 -14.41 -27.65 22.07
CA GLU A 24 -14.52 -29.06 22.44
C GLU A 24 -13.15 -29.70 22.71
N VAL A 25 -12.13 -29.30 21.95
CA VAL A 25 -10.73 -29.70 22.18
C VAL A 25 -10.26 -29.20 23.54
N MET A 26 -10.48 -27.91 23.82
CA MET A 26 -10.13 -27.28 25.10
C MET A 26 -10.83 -27.96 26.27
N SER A 27 -12.15 -28.15 26.18
CA SER A 27 -12.93 -28.83 27.23
C SER A 27 -12.44 -30.26 27.49
N SER A 28 -12.13 -31.01 26.44
CA SER A 28 -11.59 -32.37 26.56
C SER A 28 -10.21 -32.37 27.23
N TYR A 29 -9.35 -31.43 26.85
CA TYR A 29 -8.01 -31.28 27.41
C TYR A 29 -8.05 -30.87 28.90
N THR A 30 -8.87 -29.89 29.26
CA THR A 30 -8.98 -29.41 30.65
C THR A 30 -9.50 -30.48 31.59
N ASN A 31 -10.42 -31.33 31.11
CA ASN A 31 -10.99 -32.45 31.86
C ASN A 31 -10.11 -33.71 31.90
N GLY A 32 -8.93 -33.69 31.25
CA GLY A 32 -8.01 -34.84 31.22
C GLY A 32 -8.43 -35.97 30.27
N ASN A 33 -9.38 -35.70 29.38
CA ASN A 33 -9.87 -36.59 28.32
C ASN A 33 -8.91 -36.55 27.12
N ASN A 34 -7.64 -36.88 27.36
CA ASN A 34 -6.55 -36.68 26.40
C ASN A 34 -6.74 -37.40 25.06
N ARG A 35 -7.30 -38.63 25.06
CA ARG A 35 -7.62 -39.37 23.84
C ARG A 35 -8.65 -38.61 23.00
N SER A 36 -9.74 -38.18 23.63
CA SER A 36 -10.80 -37.40 22.97
C SER A 36 -10.30 -36.05 22.46
N ALA A 37 -9.46 -35.38 23.24
CA ALA A 37 -8.86 -34.10 22.85
C ALA A 37 -8.02 -34.24 21.56
N ILE A 38 -7.20 -35.30 21.44
CA ILE A 38 -6.42 -35.56 20.23
C ILE A 38 -7.31 -35.88 19.02
N VAL A 39 -8.32 -36.73 19.21
CA VAL A 39 -9.25 -37.10 18.13
C VAL A 39 -9.99 -35.86 17.62
N MET A 40 -10.50 -35.04 18.53
CA MET A 40 -11.21 -33.81 18.18
C MET A 40 -10.28 -32.79 17.53
N LEU A 41 -9.07 -32.59 18.05
CA LEU A 41 -8.10 -31.65 17.49
C LEU A 41 -7.81 -31.96 16.01
N TYR A 42 -7.58 -33.23 15.68
CA TYR A 42 -7.35 -33.63 14.30
C TYR A 42 -8.54 -33.32 13.39
N SER A 43 -9.77 -33.62 13.84
CA SER A 43 -10.99 -33.29 13.10
C SER A 43 -11.16 -31.79 12.87
N VAL A 44 -10.90 -30.96 13.89
CA VAL A 44 -10.97 -29.50 13.79
C VAL A 44 -9.96 -28.98 12.76
N VAL A 45 -8.73 -29.49 12.77
CA VAL A 45 -7.68 -29.08 11.85
C VAL A 45 -8.00 -29.46 10.40
N VAL A 46 -8.50 -30.67 10.15
CA VAL A 46 -8.91 -31.08 8.81
C VAL A 46 -10.06 -30.20 8.30
N CYS A 47 -11.05 -29.88 9.15
CA CYS A 47 -12.13 -28.97 8.78
C CYS A 47 -11.64 -27.55 8.47
N ASP A 48 -10.71 -27.04 9.28
CA ASP A 48 -10.12 -25.70 9.08
C ASP A 48 -9.38 -25.59 7.74
N LEU A 49 -8.63 -26.63 7.36
CA LEU A 49 -7.96 -26.70 6.06
C LEU A 49 -8.96 -26.66 4.90
N VAL A 50 -10.11 -27.34 5.04
CA VAL A 50 -11.19 -27.28 4.04
C VAL A 50 -11.79 -25.87 3.97
N TYR A 51 -12.09 -25.23 5.11
CA TYR A 51 -12.62 -23.87 5.14
C TYR A 51 -11.66 -22.86 4.50
N LYS A 52 -10.35 -23.02 4.71
CA LYS A 52 -9.33 -22.19 4.08
C LYS A 52 -9.29 -22.35 2.57
N LEU A 53 -9.37 -23.58 2.06
CA LEU A 53 -9.47 -23.80 0.62
C LEU A 53 -10.76 -23.22 0.04
N GLN A 54 -11.89 -23.34 0.75
CA GLN A 54 -13.16 -22.75 0.32
C GLN A 54 -13.07 -21.23 0.26
N GLU A 55 -12.43 -20.60 1.24
CA GLU A 55 -12.21 -19.16 1.21
C GLU A 55 -11.29 -18.73 0.04
N LEU A 56 -10.26 -19.53 -0.28
CA LEU A 56 -9.40 -19.33 -1.45
C LEU A 56 -10.17 -19.44 -2.77
N GLU A 57 -11.03 -20.45 -2.90
CA GLU A 57 -11.93 -20.64 -4.05
C GLU A 57 -12.90 -19.44 -4.17
N ASP A 58 -13.68 -19.18 -3.13
CA ASP A 58 -14.83 -18.27 -3.18
C ASP A 58 -14.44 -16.78 -3.21
N LYS A 59 -13.43 -16.37 -2.42
CA LYS A 59 -13.09 -14.94 -2.27
C LYS A 59 -11.93 -14.50 -3.15
N TYR A 60 -11.03 -15.42 -3.49
CA TYR A 60 -9.79 -15.09 -4.22
C TYR A 60 -9.69 -15.77 -5.58
N SER A 61 -10.70 -16.57 -5.97
CA SER A 61 -10.72 -17.28 -7.25
C SER A 61 -9.45 -18.12 -7.49
N ASP A 62 -8.95 -18.77 -6.44
CA ASP A 62 -7.75 -19.61 -6.53
C ASP A 62 -8.09 -20.96 -7.20
N ASP A 63 -7.68 -21.10 -8.47
CA ASP A 63 -7.91 -22.32 -9.25
C ASP A 63 -7.29 -23.56 -8.62
N THR A 64 -6.16 -23.42 -7.91
CA THR A 64 -5.53 -24.57 -7.24
C THR A 64 -6.36 -25.03 -6.06
N ALA A 65 -6.89 -24.10 -5.27
CA ALA A 65 -7.79 -24.44 -4.18
C ALA A 65 -9.05 -25.15 -4.69
N LYS A 66 -9.60 -24.65 -5.80
CA LYS A 66 -10.74 -25.27 -6.49
C LYS A 66 -10.42 -26.71 -6.95
N GLU A 67 -9.29 -26.93 -7.62
CA GLU A 67 -8.86 -28.26 -8.06
C GLU A 67 -8.73 -29.25 -6.89
N ILE A 68 -8.12 -28.82 -5.78
CA ILE A 68 -7.97 -29.66 -4.58
C ILE A 68 -9.36 -29.99 -4.01
N LEU A 69 -10.24 -29.01 -3.85
CA LEU A 69 -11.59 -29.23 -3.33
C LEU A 69 -12.41 -30.15 -4.22
N GLU A 70 -12.36 -30.00 -5.54
CA GLU A 70 -13.04 -30.88 -6.48
C GLU A 70 -12.54 -32.33 -6.38
N LYS A 71 -11.21 -32.52 -6.29
CA LYS A 71 -10.59 -33.84 -6.08
C LYS A 71 -11.08 -34.48 -4.79
N ILE A 72 -11.07 -33.76 -3.67
CA ILE A 72 -11.49 -34.28 -2.37
C ILE A 72 -12.99 -34.57 -2.34
N ARG A 73 -13.82 -33.69 -2.92
CA ARG A 73 -15.27 -33.93 -3.06
C ARG A 73 -15.55 -35.20 -3.86
N GLU A 74 -14.77 -35.47 -4.91
CA GLU A 74 -14.91 -36.71 -5.69
C GLU A 74 -14.52 -37.96 -4.89
N GLN A 75 -13.42 -37.92 -4.13
CA GLN A 75 -13.01 -39.03 -3.28
C GLN A 75 -14.06 -39.36 -2.20
N GLN A 76 -14.63 -38.33 -1.58
CA GLN A 76 -15.71 -38.50 -0.60
C GLN A 76 -16.97 -39.10 -1.23
N ARG A 77 -17.31 -38.74 -2.48
CA ARG A 77 -18.43 -39.35 -3.22
C ARG A 77 -18.20 -40.82 -3.54
N GLN A 78 -17.01 -41.17 -4.02
CA GLN A 78 -16.67 -42.56 -4.39
C GLN A 78 -16.48 -43.47 -3.17
N HIS A 79 -15.95 -42.92 -2.08
CA HIS A 79 -15.63 -43.68 -0.86
C HIS A 79 -16.08 -42.96 0.44
N PRO A 80 -17.40 -42.88 0.72
CA PRO A 80 -17.95 -42.05 1.81
C PRO A 80 -17.45 -42.41 3.22
N ASN A 81 -17.08 -43.67 3.44
CA ASN A 81 -16.63 -44.17 4.74
C ASN A 81 -15.10 -44.26 4.85
N SER A 82 -14.35 -43.87 3.82
CA SER A 82 -12.90 -43.95 3.82
C SER A 82 -12.30 -42.68 4.42
N PRO A 83 -11.41 -42.78 5.43
CA PRO A 83 -10.69 -41.62 5.95
C PRO A 83 -9.49 -41.22 5.07
N ASN A 84 -9.22 -41.93 3.96
CA ASN A 84 -8.02 -41.71 3.16
C ASN A 84 -7.93 -40.30 2.57
N TRP A 85 -9.08 -39.70 2.22
CA TRP A 85 -9.14 -38.34 1.69
C TRP A 85 -8.54 -37.29 2.65
N GLU A 86 -8.56 -37.54 3.97
CA GLU A 86 -7.95 -36.64 4.97
C GLU A 86 -6.43 -36.54 4.76
N SER A 87 -5.80 -37.64 4.35
CA SER A 87 -4.37 -37.70 4.03
C SER A 87 -4.07 -36.98 2.74
N ASP A 88 -4.85 -37.32 1.71
CA ASP A 88 -4.68 -36.75 0.38
C ASP A 88 -4.91 -35.24 0.39
N LEU A 89 -5.85 -34.74 1.21
CA LEU A 89 -6.05 -33.31 1.43
C LEU A 89 -4.77 -32.65 1.94
N ILE A 90 -4.17 -33.19 3.01
CA ILE A 90 -2.98 -32.61 3.63
C ILE A 90 -1.80 -32.66 2.65
N ASP A 91 -1.63 -33.76 1.91
CA ASP A 91 -0.57 -33.93 0.94
C ASP A 91 -0.73 -32.99 -0.27
N GLU A 92 -1.95 -32.82 -0.79
CA GLU A 92 -2.26 -31.88 -1.87
C GLU A 92 -2.06 -30.43 -1.44
N ILE A 93 -2.51 -30.07 -0.23
CA ILE A 93 -2.29 -28.73 0.34
C ILE A 93 -0.79 -28.45 0.45
N TYR A 94 -0.02 -29.38 1.01
CA TYR A 94 1.43 -29.21 1.15
C TYR A 94 2.15 -29.13 -0.20
N ALA A 95 1.74 -29.93 -1.19
CA ALA A 95 2.41 -30.00 -2.49
C ALA A 95 2.05 -28.84 -3.43
N LYS A 96 0.80 -28.36 -3.39
CA LYS A 96 0.27 -27.41 -4.39
C LYS A 96 0.01 -26.01 -3.87
N THR A 97 0.03 -25.82 -2.54
CA THR A 97 -0.20 -24.54 -1.87
C THR A 97 0.98 -24.20 -0.95
N ASN A 98 0.97 -23.00 -0.38
CA ASN A 98 1.93 -22.61 0.68
C ASN A 98 1.24 -22.47 2.05
N LEU A 99 0.10 -23.13 2.24
CA LEU A 99 -0.61 -23.09 3.53
C LEU A 99 0.13 -23.80 4.65
N LEU A 100 1.00 -24.75 4.31
CA LEU A 100 1.74 -25.59 5.24
C LEU A 100 3.23 -25.53 4.90
N GLU A 101 4.05 -25.21 5.89
CA GLU A 101 5.50 -25.41 5.78
C GLU A 101 5.87 -26.87 6.08
N VAL A 102 7.14 -27.22 5.82
CA VAL A 102 7.68 -28.58 6.08
C VAL A 102 7.40 -29.01 7.53
N HIS A 103 7.62 -28.12 8.48
CA HIS A 103 7.41 -28.43 9.89
C HIS A 103 5.91 -28.54 10.26
N ASP A 104 5.04 -27.80 9.59
CA ASP A 104 3.58 -27.90 9.78
C ASP A 104 3.08 -29.28 9.31
N LYS A 105 3.57 -29.74 8.15
CA LYS A 105 3.25 -31.07 7.60
C LYS A 105 3.68 -32.20 8.53
N GLU A 106 4.91 -32.15 9.03
CA GLU A 106 5.41 -33.14 9.99
C GLU A 106 4.57 -33.16 11.28
N ASN A 107 4.24 -31.97 11.82
CA ASN A 107 3.38 -31.86 13.01
C ASN A 107 1.98 -32.45 12.77
N LEU A 108 1.38 -32.21 11.60
CA LEU A 108 0.11 -32.81 11.18
C LEU A 108 0.18 -34.33 11.10
N ASP A 109 1.26 -34.87 10.53
CA ASP A 109 1.46 -36.31 10.39
C ASP A 109 1.66 -36.98 11.77
N HIS A 110 2.35 -36.31 12.70
CA HIS A 110 2.45 -36.73 14.09
C HIS A 110 1.09 -36.70 14.83
N LEU A 111 0.30 -35.65 14.64
CA LEU A 111 -1.05 -35.56 15.20
C LEU A 111 -1.93 -36.71 14.69
N LYS A 112 -1.90 -36.99 13.39
CA LYS A 112 -2.64 -38.09 12.76
C LYS A 112 -2.25 -39.45 13.34
N LYS A 113 -0.94 -39.72 13.51
CA LYS A 113 -0.46 -40.95 14.15
C LYS A 113 -1.04 -41.11 15.56
N HIS A 114 -1.01 -40.06 16.37
CA HIS A 114 -1.60 -40.07 17.71
C HIS A 114 -3.13 -40.18 17.70
N ARG A 115 -3.81 -39.59 16.72
CA ARG A 115 -5.25 -39.75 16.52
C ARG A 115 -5.59 -41.19 16.20
N ASN A 116 -4.85 -41.85 15.32
CA ASN A 116 -5.09 -43.26 14.98
C ASN A 116 -4.92 -44.17 16.20
N LEU A 117 -3.85 -43.97 17.00
CA LEU A 117 -3.66 -44.70 18.26
C LEU A 117 -4.75 -44.39 19.30
N SER A 118 -5.30 -43.17 19.30
CA SER A 118 -6.33 -42.76 20.25
C SER A 118 -7.73 -43.22 19.86
N ALA A 119 -8.05 -43.29 18.57
CA ALA A 119 -9.37 -43.64 18.04
C ALA A 119 -9.57 -45.16 17.89
N HIS A 120 -8.52 -45.89 17.51
CA HIS A 120 -8.58 -47.36 17.36
C HIS A 120 -8.15 -48.04 18.66
N PRO A 121 -8.72 -49.20 19.01
CA PRO A 121 -8.35 -49.94 20.21
C PRO A 121 -7.00 -50.67 19.99
N VAL A 122 -5.92 -49.89 19.95
CA VAL A 122 -4.56 -50.43 19.96
C VAL A 122 -4.20 -50.70 21.41
N LEU A 123 -4.15 -51.99 21.73
CA LEU A 123 -3.80 -52.51 23.05
C LEU A 123 -2.28 -52.61 23.18
N ASP A 124 -1.74 -52.15 24.30
CA ASP A 124 -0.34 -52.38 24.64
C ASP A 124 -0.11 -53.80 25.16
N GLN A 125 1.12 -54.13 25.59
CA GLN A 125 1.46 -55.46 26.12
C GLN A 125 0.65 -55.85 27.38
N LEU A 126 -0.08 -54.91 27.98
CA LEU A 126 -0.89 -55.10 29.18
C LEU A 126 -2.40 -54.97 28.88
N ASP A 127 -2.80 -55.01 27.60
CA ASP A 127 -4.18 -54.83 27.16
C ASP A 127 -4.80 -53.48 27.56
N ILE A 128 -3.96 -52.44 27.71
CA ILE A 128 -4.40 -51.07 28.01
C ILE A 128 -4.43 -50.25 26.71
N LEU A 129 -5.47 -49.42 26.58
CA LEU A 129 -5.59 -48.47 25.47
C LEU A 129 -4.48 -47.41 25.56
N PHE A 130 -3.86 -47.12 24.42
CA PHE A 130 -2.94 -45.99 24.31
C PHE A 130 -3.58 -44.69 24.83
N ARG A 131 -2.89 -44.03 25.77
CA ARG A 131 -3.31 -42.74 26.33
C ARG A 131 -2.17 -41.73 26.19
N PRO A 132 -2.32 -40.71 25.33
CA PRO A 132 -1.35 -39.62 25.26
C PRO A 132 -1.34 -38.87 26.59
N ASN A 133 -0.15 -38.47 27.04
CA ASN A 133 -0.02 -37.66 28.25
C ASN A 133 -0.45 -36.20 27.97
N LYS A 134 -0.65 -35.42 29.04
CA LYS A 134 -1.15 -34.05 28.93
C LYS A 134 -0.21 -33.15 28.11
N GLU A 135 1.10 -33.36 28.21
CA GLU A 135 2.09 -32.57 27.46
C GLU A 135 2.09 -32.90 25.96
N ASN A 136 1.84 -34.16 25.57
CA ASN A 136 1.64 -34.52 24.16
C ASN A 136 0.43 -33.78 23.57
N VAL A 137 -0.69 -33.76 24.30
CA VAL A 137 -1.89 -33.04 23.83
C VAL A 137 -1.62 -31.54 23.73
N ARG A 138 -0.96 -30.96 24.75
CA ARG A 138 -0.58 -29.55 24.79
C ARG A 138 0.31 -29.17 23.61
N SER A 139 1.31 -29.98 23.31
CA SER A 139 2.23 -29.77 22.19
C SER A 139 1.49 -29.81 20.85
N HIS A 140 0.62 -30.80 20.64
CA HIS A 140 -0.21 -30.87 19.43
C HIS A 140 -1.12 -29.64 19.29
N MET A 141 -1.79 -29.23 20.36
CA MET A 141 -2.63 -28.03 20.34
C MET A 141 -1.83 -26.78 19.98
N ARG A 142 -0.65 -26.59 20.58
CA ARG A 142 0.22 -25.43 20.28
C ARG A 142 0.67 -25.44 18.82
N ASN A 143 1.16 -26.58 18.32
CA ASN A 143 1.65 -26.70 16.95
C ASN A 143 0.53 -26.49 15.92
N MET A 144 -0.68 -26.98 16.19
CA MET A 144 -1.82 -26.78 15.28
C MET A 144 -2.35 -25.35 15.32
N LEU A 145 -2.41 -24.72 16.50
CA LEU A 145 -2.80 -23.32 16.62
C LEU A 145 -1.82 -22.43 15.84
N ASP A 146 -0.53 -22.60 16.05
CA ASP A 146 0.51 -21.76 15.44
C ASP A 146 0.69 -22.06 13.94
N GLY A 147 0.80 -23.35 13.59
CA GLY A 147 1.09 -23.81 12.24
C GLY A 147 -0.09 -23.79 11.28
N VAL A 148 -1.31 -23.90 11.82
CA VAL A 148 -2.54 -24.02 11.00
C VAL A 148 -3.58 -23.00 11.47
N LEU A 149 -4.25 -23.21 12.59
CA LEU A 149 -5.55 -22.59 12.91
C LEU A 149 -5.52 -21.05 13.02
N CYS A 150 -4.41 -20.46 13.47
CA CYS A 150 -4.25 -19.01 13.54
C CYS A 150 -3.77 -18.37 12.23
N LYS A 151 -3.27 -19.17 11.28
CA LYS A 151 -2.78 -18.68 9.99
C LYS A 151 -3.93 -18.39 9.04
N SER A 152 -3.82 -17.28 8.31
CA SER A 152 -4.70 -16.90 7.20
C SER A 152 -4.49 -17.84 5.99
N PRO A 153 -5.53 -18.11 5.16
CA PRO A 153 -5.38 -18.86 3.93
C PRO A 153 -4.46 -18.18 2.88
N LEU A 154 -4.25 -16.87 3.00
CA LEU A 154 -3.50 -16.05 2.05
C LEU A 154 -1.98 -16.13 2.24
N LEU A 155 -1.40 -17.34 2.29
CA LEU A 155 0.06 -17.53 2.42
C LEU A 155 0.75 -17.89 1.11
N SER A 156 0.01 -17.95 -0.01
CA SER A 156 0.54 -18.39 -1.29
C SER A 156 1.09 -17.23 -2.14
N ASN A 157 2.20 -17.48 -2.83
CA ASN A 157 2.70 -16.62 -3.91
C ASN A 157 1.68 -16.51 -5.07
N LYS A 158 0.65 -17.35 -5.08
CA LYS A 158 -0.44 -17.30 -6.05
C LYS A 158 -1.38 -16.11 -5.81
N LEU A 159 -1.32 -15.42 -4.66
CA LEU A 159 -2.12 -14.21 -4.41
C LEU A 159 -1.79 -13.04 -5.35
N ILE A 160 -0.55 -12.97 -5.88
CA ILE A 160 -0.12 -11.83 -6.71
C ILE A 160 -1.01 -11.68 -7.95
N VAL A 161 -1.36 -12.79 -8.61
CA VAL A 161 -2.17 -12.75 -9.83
C VAL A 161 -3.61 -12.30 -9.55
N PRO A 162 -4.37 -12.92 -8.63
CA PRO A 162 -5.68 -12.42 -8.23
C PRO A 162 -5.65 -10.99 -7.71
N PHE A 163 -4.60 -10.59 -6.99
CA PHE A 163 -4.46 -9.21 -6.51
C PHE A 163 -4.38 -8.21 -7.65
N VAL A 164 -3.51 -8.43 -8.65
CA VAL A 164 -3.35 -7.51 -9.78
C VAL A 164 -4.58 -7.52 -10.70
N LEU A 165 -5.21 -8.69 -10.91
CA LEU A 165 -6.47 -8.77 -11.66
C LEU A 165 -7.61 -8.02 -10.97
N ASP A 166 -7.64 -8.07 -9.64
CA ASP A 166 -8.63 -7.32 -8.85
C ASP A 166 -8.38 -5.81 -8.94
N LEU A 167 -7.12 -5.36 -8.85
CA LEU A 167 -6.75 -3.96 -9.10
C LEU A 167 -7.17 -3.50 -10.49
N GLU A 168 -6.92 -4.31 -11.52
CA GLU A 168 -7.34 -4.06 -12.89
C GLU A 168 -8.86 -3.88 -12.99
N SER A 169 -9.63 -4.73 -12.29
CA SER A 169 -11.09 -4.67 -12.33
C SER A 169 -11.70 -3.42 -11.67
N ILE A 170 -11.04 -2.88 -10.64
CA ILE A 170 -11.55 -1.74 -9.85
C ILE A 170 -10.91 -0.39 -10.22
N LYS A 171 -9.96 -0.37 -11.17
CA LYS A 171 -9.12 0.81 -11.44
C LYS A 171 -9.90 2.08 -11.82
N ASN A 172 -11.09 1.91 -12.40
CA ASN A 172 -11.97 3.01 -12.80
C ASN A 172 -13.03 3.35 -11.73
N ASP A 173 -13.27 2.46 -10.76
CA ASP A 173 -14.30 2.62 -9.74
C ASP A 173 -13.76 3.34 -8.49
N LEU A 174 -12.52 3.03 -8.09
CA LEU A 174 -11.88 3.58 -6.89
C LEU A 174 -10.92 4.73 -7.22
N VAL A 175 -11.49 5.89 -7.54
CA VAL A 175 -10.73 7.09 -7.95
C VAL A 175 -9.87 7.64 -6.80
N LYS A 176 -10.35 7.57 -5.55
CA LYS A 176 -9.67 8.15 -4.38
C LYS A 176 -8.75 7.16 -3.66
N ASP A 177 -7.61 7.64 -3.17
CA ASP A 177 -6.63 6.80 -2.43
C ASP A 177 -7.20 6.30 -1.10
N GLU A 178 -8.08 7.05 -0.43
CA GLU A 178 -8.71 6.59 0.81
C GLU A 178 -9.64 5.39 0.58
N ASP A 179 -10.37 5.38 -0.53
CA ASP A 179 -11.28 4.29 -0.90
C ASP A 179 -10.49 3.03 -1.29
N LEU A 180 -9.45 3.20 -2.11
CA LEU A 180 -8.53 2.12 -2.46
C LEU A 180 -7.84 1.55 -1.23
N SER A 181 -7.37 2.40 -0.32
CA SER A 181 -6.73 1.98 0.94
C SER A 181 -7.66 1.11 1.79
N ARG A 182 -8.90 1.55 2.01
CA ARG A 182 -9.90 0.77 2.77
C ARG A 182 -10.21 -0.58 2.11
N TYR A 183 -10.33 -0.60 0.78
CA TYR A 183 -10.57 -1.81 0.02
C TYR A 183 -9.42 -2.82 0.16
N LEU A 184 -8.18 -2.37 -0.08
CA LEU A 184 -7.00 -3.23 0.02
C LEU A 184 -6.74 -3.71 1.45
N GLU A 185 -6.97 -2.86 2.45
CA GLU A 185 -6.87 -3.22 3.87
C GLU A 185 -7.82 -4.37 4.22
N SER A 186 -9.10 -4.23 3.86
CA SER A 186 -10.13 -5.21 4.17
C SER A 186 -9.94 -6.53 3.41
N LYS A 187 -9.60 -6.46 2.12
CA LYS A 187 -9.56 -7.64 1.26
C LYS A 187 -8.24 -8.40 1.37
N TYR A 188 -7.10 -7.72 1.43
CA TYR A 188 -5.76 -8.33 1.29
C TYR A 188 -4.82 -8.01 2.45
N PHE A 189 -4.50 -6.75 2.64
CA PHE A 189 -3.38 -6.25 3.44
C PHE A 189 -3.45 -6.66 4.93
N SER A 190 -4.63 -6.75 5.52
CA SER A 190 -4.82 -7.23 6.92
C SER A 190 -4.65 -8.74 7.10
N LYS A 191 -4.61 -9.51 6.00
CA LYS A 191 -4.63 -10.98 5.99
C LYS A 191 -3.35 -11.62 5.47
N ILE A 192 -2.44 -10.83 4.91
CA ILE A 192 -1.12 -11.30 4.44
C ILE A 192 -0.09 -11.18 5.56
N ASN A 193 0.84 -12.14 5.62
CA ASN A 193 1.96 -12.08 6.55
C ASN A 193 3.10 -11.20 6.01
N GLU A 194 4.14 -11.00 6.82
CA GLU A 194 5.30 -10.19 6.43
C GLU A 194 6.00 -10.70 5.17
N ALA A 195 6.20 -12.02 5.06
CA ALA A 195 6.90 -12.63 3.91
C ALA A 195 6.15 -12.38 2.59
N LEU A 196 4.83 -12.59 2.57
CA LEU A 196 4.01 -12.33 1.40
C LEU A 196 3.89 -10.82 1.12
N SER A 197 3.83 -9.99 2.16
CA SER A 197 3.85 -8.54 2.03
C SER A 197 5.12 -8.04 1.33
N LYS A 198 6.30 -8.56 1.71
CA LYS A 198 7.58 -8.28 1.04
C LYS A 198 7.58 -8.77 -0.41
N ASN A 199 7.03 -9.95 -0.67
CA ASN A 199 6.93 -10.48 -2.04
C ASN A 199 5.98 -9.64 -2.92
N LEU A 200 4.83 -9.23 -2.39
CA LEU A 200 3.87 -8.37 -3.07
C LEU A 200 4.49 -7.01 -3.41
N PHE A 201 5.22 -6.41 -2.47
CA PHE A 201 5.97 -5.17 -2.72
C PHE A 201 6.98 -5.34 -3.86
N LYS A 202 7.74 -6.45 -3.87
CA LYS A 202 8.71 -6.75 -4.93
C LYS A 202 8.05 -6.89 -6.31
N GLU A 203 6.93 -7.62 -6.40
CA GLU A 203 6.21 -7.81 -7.66
C GLU A 203 5.54 -6.51 -8.14
N LEU A 204 4.91 -5.74 -7.24
CA LEU A 204 4.38 -4.41 -7.59
C LEU A 204 5.49 -3.48 -8.07
N TRP A 205 6.65 -3.45 -7.42
CA TRP A 205 7.79 -2.66 -7.87
C TRP A 205 8.21 -3.03 -9.30
N LYS A 206 8.25 -4.33 -9.60
CA LYS A 206 8.56 -4.83 -10.94
C LYS A 206 7.53 -4.38 -11.98
N PHE A 207 6.23 -4.50 -11.68
CA PHE A 207 5.16 -4.05 -12.59
C PHE A 207 5.19 -2.55 -12.82
N VAL A 208 5.50 -1.76 -11.78
CA VAL A 208 5.46 -0.29 -11.86
C VAL A 208 6.73 0.31 -12.46
N PHE A 209 7.90 -0.30 -12.28
CA PHE A 209 9.16 0.35 -12.66
C PHE A 209 10.08 -0.43 -13.61
N ARG A 210 9.78 -1.70 -13.91
CA ARG A 210 10.70 -2.56 -14.69
C ARG A 210 10.12 -3.13 -15.97
N LEU A 211 8.84 -3.48 -15.96
CA LEU A 211 8.18 -4.04 -17.13
C LEU A 211 7.46 -2.94 -17.92
N GLU A 212 7.36 -3.13 -19.23
CA GLU A 212 6.74 -2.23 -20.19
C GLU A 212 5.80 -2.96 -21.16
N ASP A 213 5.31 -4.15 -20.79
CA ASP A 213 4.29 -4.82 -21.59
C ASP A 213 2.94 -4.07 -21.51
N ASP A 214 2.10 -4.24 -22.54
CA ASP A 214 0.82 -3.54 -22.68
C ASP A 214 -0.05 -3.62 -21.41
N LYS A 215 -0.06 -4.78 -20.75
CA LYS A 215 -0.85 -4.99 -19.54
C LYS A 215 -0.28 -4.23 -18.35
N CYS A 216 1.04 -4.14 -18.23
CA CYS A 216 1.68 -3.30 -17.23
C CYS A 216 1.41 -1.82 -17.48
N GLU A 217 1.47 -1.33 -18.72
CA GLU A 217 1.17 0.08 -19.03
C GLU A 217 -0.27 0.45 -18.69
N GLU A 218 -1.24 -0.37 -19.10
CA GLU A 218 -2.66 -0.11 -18.88
C GLU A 218 -3.06 -0.07 -17.39
N ASN A 219 -2.26 -0.71 -16.54
CA ASN A 219 -2.54 -0.86 -15.10
C ASN A 219 -1.46 -0.20 -14.22
N ARG A 220 -0.48 0.52 -14.79
CA ARG A 220 0.68 1.05 -14.07
C ARG A 220 0.28 1.97 -12.92
N PHE A 221 -0.69 2.86 -13.17
CA PHE A 221 -1.14 3.83 -12.19
C PHE A 221 -1.81 3.18 -10.97
N ILE A 222 -2.72 2.22 -11.17
CA ILE A 222 -3.38 1.53 -10.04
C ILE A 222 -2.39 0.66 -9.25
N ASN A 223 -1.44 0.02 -9.95
CA ASN A 223 -0.35 -0.73 -9.32
C ASN A 223 0.58 0.18 -8.50
N PHE A 224 0.88 1.38 -9.00
CA PHE A 224 1.67 2.38 -8.31
C PHE A 224 0.97 2.88 -7.03
N ARG A 225 -0.32 3.17 -7.11
CA ARG A 225 -1.13 3.55 -5.95
C ARG A 225 -1.14 2.43 -4.89
N ALA A 226 -1.35 1.17 -5.31
CA ALA A 226 -1.30 0.03 -4.41
C ALA A 226 0.10 -0.16 -3.77
N LEU A 227 1.18 0.04 -4.53
CA LEU A 227 2.56 0.00 -4.02
C LEU A 227 2.80 1.07 -2.95
N ARG A 228 2.38 2.32 -3.21
CA ARG A 228 2.47 3.44 -2.24
C ARG A 228 1.71 3.14 -0.96
N LEU A 229 0.47 2.67 -1.08
CA LEU A 229 -0.35 2.30 0.07
C LEU A 229 0.27 1.17 0.88
N LEU A 230 0.84 0.15 0.22
CA LEU A 230 1.52 -0.96 0.89
C LEU A 230 2.75 -0.46 1.65
N LEU A 231 3.58 0.38 1.00
CA LEU A 231 4.77 0.99 1.61
C LEU A 231 4.42 1.76 2.88
N ASN A 232 3.41 2.62 2.82
CA ASN A 232 2.99 3.50 3.92
C ASN A 232 2.51 2.73 5.16
N ARG A 233 2.07 1.47 5.02
CA ARG A 233 1.69 0.63 6.17
C ARG A 233 2.87 0.25 7.05
N ASN A 234 4.04 0.03 6.46
CA ASN A 234 5.22 -0.38 7.22
C ASN A 234 6.53 0.09 6.55
N PRO A 235 6.80 1.42 6.52
CA PRO A 235 7.90 1.99 5.75
C PRO A 235 9.27 1.37 6.11
N ASN A 236 9.54 1.20 7.41
CA ASN A 236 10.80 0.64 7.91
C ASN A 236 11.07 -0.78 7.37
N GLN A 237 10.04 -1.61 7.25
CA GLN A 237 10.15 -2.97 6.74
C GLN A 237 10.60 -2.97 5.27
N PHE A 238 9.98 -2.12 4.45
CA PHE A 238 10.28 -2.07 3.02
C PHE A 238 11.58 -1.32 2.71
N LEU A 239 11.92 -0.29 3.49
CA LEU A 239 13.23 0.36 3.45
C LEU A 239 14.35 -0.66 3.68
N ALA A 240 14.21 -1.56 4.66
CA ALA A 240 15.19 -2.62 4.90
C ALA A 240 15.32 -3.56 3.68
N VAL A 241 14.20 -3.97 3.07
CA VAL A 241 14.20 -4.82 1.87
C VAL A 241 14.89 -4.15 0.68
N VAL A 242 14.64 -2.85 0.47
CA VAL A 242 15.28 -2.09 -0.61
C VAL A 242 16.78 -1.95 -0.37
N ARG A 243 17.21 -1.70 0.88
CA ARG A 243 18.64 -1.65 1.24
C ARG A 243 19.34 -3.00 1.03
N GLU A 244 18.71 -4.09 1.44
CA GLU A 244 19.27 -5.45 1.29
C GLU A 244 19.41 -5.89 -0.17
N GLN A 245 18.53 -5.41 -1.06
CA GLN A 245 18.50 -5.78 -2.48
C GLN A 245 18.62 -4.55 -3.39
N SER A 246 19.47 -3.59 -3.03
CA SER A 246 19.57 -2.28 -3.72
C SER A 246 19.78 -2.40 -5.22
N SER A 247 20.61 -3.36 -5.68
CA SER A 247 20.81 -3.62 -7.11
C SER A 247 19.53 -4.05 -7.83
N TYR A 248 18.63 -4.80 -7.20
CA TYR A 248 17.36 -5.21 -7.81
C TYR A 248 16.41 -4.02 -7.94
N TYR A 249 16.29 -3.22 -6.88
CA TYR A 249 15.39 -2.07 -6.83
C TYR A 249 15.90 -0.86 -7.62
N SER A 250 17.18 -0.88 -8.02
CA SER A 250 17.78 0.16 -8.87
C SER A 250 17.79 -0.19 -10.35
N GLN A 251 17.43 -1.43 -10.71
CA GLN A 251 17.19 -1.82 -12.11
C GLN A 251 15.83 -1.30 -12.56
N ILE A 252 15.81 -0.09 -13.13
CA ILE A 252 14.62 0.64 -13.57
C ILE A 252 14.70 0.89 -15.08
N THR A 253 13.55 1.00 -15.74
CA THR A 253 13.49 1.45 -17.14
C THR A 253 13.43 2.97 -17.24
N PHE A 254 14.36 3.58 -17.99
CA PHE A 254 14.57 5.04 -17.99
C PHE A 254 14.01 5.78 -19.21
N ASP A 255 13.54 5.06 -20.23
CA ASP A 255 13.03 5.66 -21.47
C ASP A 255 11.52 5.90 -21.42
N ASN A 256 10.86 5.38 -20.37
CA ASN A 256 9.44 5.50 -20.15
C ASN A 256 9.14 6.64 -19.18
N LEU A 257 8.48 7.68 -19.67
CA LEU A 257 8.17 8.86 -18.88
C LEU A 257 7.22 8.55 -17.72
N ASN A 258 6.25 7.64 -17.88
CA ASN A 258 5.34 7.28 -16.79
C ASN A 258 6.09 6.58 -15.65
N ILE A 259 7.03 5.70 -15.97
CA ILE A 259 7.91 5.05 -14.98
C ILE A 259 8.72 6.11 -14.23
N LEU A 260 9.34 7.02 -14.97
CA LEU A 260 10.13 8.09 -14.36
C LEU A 260 9.27 8.94 -13.44
N TYR A 261 8.11 9.45 -13.89
CA TYR A 261 7.21 10.25 -13.06
C TYR A 261 6.80 9.54 -11.78
N HIS A 262 6.35 8.29 -11.86
CA HIS A 262 6.00 7.51 -10.66
C HIS A 262 7.18 7.33 -9.72
N LEU A 263 8.38 7.13 -10.25
CA LEU A 263 9.58 6.95 -9.43
C LEU A 263 9.96 8.25 -8.73
N GLN A 264 9.91 9.38 -9.44
CA GLN A 264 10.20 10.71 -8.88
C GLN A 264 9.24 11.01 -7.72
N ILE A 265 7.94 10.80 -7.93
CA ILE A 265 6.91 10.97 -6.92
C ILE A 265 7.18 10.08 -5.70
N LEU A 266 7.45 8.79 -5.92
CA LEU A 266 7.70 7.85 -4.82
C LEU A 266 8.87 8.28 -3.93
N PHE A 267 9.96 8.74 -4.55
CA PHE A 267 11.16 9.18 -3.84
C PHE A 267 11.00 10.54 -3.18
N SER A 268 10.23 11.45 -3.77
CA SER A 268 9.90 12.73 -3.12
C SER A 268 9.06 12.53 -1.86
N GLU A 269 8.12 11.57 -1.88
CA GLU A 269 7.33 11.20 -0.71
C GLU A 269 8.11 10.37 0.30
N ASN A 270 9.13 9.64 -0.15
CA ASN A 270 9.93 8.74 0.69
C ASN A 270 11.45 8.88 0.39
N PRO A 271 12.10 9.98 0.81
CA PRO A 271 13.51 10.24 0.47
C PRO A 271 14.48 9.15 0.93
N ASP A 272 14.17 8.45 2.03
CA ASP A 272 14.97 7.33 2.52
C ASP A 272 15.02 6.13 1.55
N LEU A 273 14.00 5.96 0.69
CA LEU A 273 14.03 4.95 -0.37
C LEU A 273 15.10 5.31 -1.39
N TYR A 274 15.16 6.57 -1.83
CA TYR A 274 16.18 7.06 -2.76
C TYR A 274 17.59 6.92 -2.17
N VAL A 275 17.78 7.26 -0.89
CA VAL A 275 19.08 7.07 -0.23
C VAL A 275 19.54 5.61 -0.27
N SER A 276 18.58 4.68 -0.23
CA SER A 276 18.81 3.23 -0.20
C SER A 276 19.09 2.61 -1.59
N THR A 277 18.98 3.36 -2.68
CA THR A 277 19.31 2.89 -4.03
C THR A 277 20.80 3.04 -4.35
N THR A 278 21.22 2.44 -5.47
CA THR A 278 22.60 2.48 -5.94
C THR A 278 22.97 3.84 -6.54
N ASP A 279 24.26 4.18 -6.51
CA ASP A 279 24.74 5.51 -6.95
C ASP A 279 24.60 5.74 -8.46
N ASP A 280 24.68 4.69 -9.27
CA ASP A 280 24.42 4.73 -10.71
C ASP A 280 22.98 5.19 -11.02
N LEU A 281 21.99 4.70 -10.26
CA LEU A 281 20.62 5.20 -10.39
C LEU A 281 20.52 6.68 -10.01
N LYS A 282 21.18 7.08 -8.92
CA LYS A 282 21.15 8.47 -8.44
C LYS A 282 21.69 9.45 -9.48
N VAL A 283 22.79 9.09 -10.15
CA VAL A 283 23.37 9.87 -11.25
C VAL A 283 22.37 10.01 -12.40
N VAL A 284 21.76 8.90 -12.84
CA VAL A 284 20.80 8.91 -13.95
C VAL A 284 19.58 9.77 -13.64
N LEU A 285 18.99 9.63 -12.45
CA LEU A 285 17.79 10.41 -12.08
C LEU A 285 18.09 11.89 -11.94
N THR A 286 19.26 12.25 -11.39
CA THR A 286 19.70 13.64 -11.31
C THR A 286 19.86 14.25 -12.71
N GLU A 287 20.48 13.52 -13.63
CA GLU A 287 20.66 13.97 -15.01
C GLU A 287 19.32 14.12 -15.75
N LYS A 288 18.38 13.19 -15.55
CA LYS A 288 17.02 13.30 -16.11
C LYS A 288 16.28 14.52 -15.57
N ALA A 289 16.34 14.78 -14.27
CA ALA A 289 15.72 15.95 -13.65
C ALA A 289 16.35 17.27 -14.12
N ASN A 290 17.67 17.33 -14.31
CA ASN A 290 18.33 18.54 -14.82
C ASN A 290 17.91 18.89 -16.26
N ASN A 291 17.60 17.87 -17.07
CA ASN A 291 17.28 18.02 -18.49
C ASN A 291 15.78 18.23 -18.77
N ASP A 292 14.88 17.83 -17.86
CA ASP A 292 13.43 17.90 -18.04
C ASP A 292 12.75 18.56 -16.84
N ILE A 293 12.07 19.69 -17.08
CA ILE A 293 11.39 20.47 -16.05
C ILE A 293 10.23 19.72 -15.37
N ALA A 294 9.48 18.90 -16.11
CA ALA A 294 8.38 18.13 -15.54
C ALA A 294 8.90 17.03 -14.60
N ILE A 295 10.05 16.44 -14.95
CA ILE A 295 10.77 15.52 -14.05
C ILE A 295 11.28 16.29 -12.83
N LEU A 296 11.97 17.42 -13.02
CA LEU A 296 12.49 18.24 -11.94
C LEU A 296 11.41 18.57 -10.90
N VAL A 297 10.23 18.99 -11.34
CA VAL A 297 9.10 19.33 -10.47
C VAL A 297 8.73 18.19 -9.53
N MET A 298 8.90 16.94 -9.96
CA MET A 298 8.57 15.76 -9.15
C MET A 298 9.73 15.27 -8.29
N SER A 299 10.92 15.86 -8.39
CA SER A 299 12.19 15.41 -7.79
C SER A 299 12.60 16.19 -6.53
N ALA A 300 11.66 16.47 -5.61
CA ALA A 300 11.93 17.20 -4.38
C ALA A 300 13.09 16.61 -3.56
N TYR A 301 13.24 15.28 -3.57
CA TYR A 301 14.30 14.55 -2.87
C TYR A 301 15.73 14.88 -3.36
N LEU A 302 15.90 15.55 -4.52
CA LEU A 302 17.20 16.03 -5.02
C LEU A 302 17.61 17.38 -4.40
N SER A 303 16.78 17.96 -3.54
CA SER A 303 17.04 19.22 -2.84
C SER A 303 17.16 18.97 -1.34
N SER A 304 17.89 19.83 -0.64
CA SER A 304 18.09 19.66 0.81
C SER A 304 16.84 20.00 1.62
N ASN A 305 15.99 20.87 1.09
CA ASN A 305 14.68 21.23 1.63
C ASN A 305 13.75 21.68 0.49
N ILE A 306 12.48 21.94 0.83
CA ILE A 306 11.44 22.27 -0.15
C ILE A 306 11.64 23.68 -0.73
N GLU A 307 12.16 24.62 0.05
CA GLU A 307 12.42 25.99 -0.38
C GLU A 307 13.54 26.04 -1.44
N GLU A 308 14.60 25.27 -1.25
CA GLU A 308 15.65 25.08 -2.25
C GLU A 308 15.08 24.43 -3.52
N HIS A 309 14.17 23.47 -3.36
CA HIS A 309 13.52 22.81 -4.50
C HIS A 309 12.70 23.79 -5.34
N PHE A 310 11.82 24.56 -4.71
CA PHE A 310 11.03 25.60 -5.39
C PHE A 310 11.91 26.69 -5.99
N SER A 311 13.02 27.04 -5.33
CA SER A 311 14.00 27.99 -5.88
C SER A 311 14.69 27.44 -7.13
N LYS A 312 15.05 26.15 -7.15
CA LYS A 312 15.62 25.47 -8.32
C LYS A 312 14.65 25.47 -9.50
N ILE A 313 13.38 25.13 -9.26
CA ILE A 313 12.32 25.17 -10.29
C ILE A 313 12.17 26.60 -10.81
N SER A 314 12.02 27.58 -9.92
CA SER A 314 11.87 29.00 -10.27
C SER A 314 13.03 29.50 -11.12
N SER A 315 14.27 29.14 -10.76
CA SER A 315 15.47 29.55 -11.48
C SER A 315 15.44 28.98 -12.90
N ARG A 316 15.12 27.69 -13.05
CA ARG A 316 15.10 26.98 -14.33
C ARG A 316 14.06 27.52 -15.32
N ILE A 317 12.97 28.09 -14.82
CA ILE A 317 11.90 28.68 -15.65
C ILE A 317 12.00 30.19 -15.77
N SER A 318 12.95 30.83 -15.08
CA SER A 318 13.24 32.26 -15.20
C SER A 318 14.36 32.55 -16.20
N ASP A 319 14.96 31.53 -16.80
CA ASP A 319 16.06 31.66 -17.76
C ASP A 319 15.64 32.39 -19.06
N GLU A 320 14.34 32.42 -19.37
CA GLU A 320 13.77 33.11 -20.55
C GLU A 320 12.44 33.82 -20.19
N ASP A 321 12.06 34.80 -21.00
CA ASP A 321 10.79 35.51 -20.88
C ASP A 321 9.65 34.67 -21.48
N TYR A 322 8.99 33.87 -20.64
CA TYR A 322 7.89 32.97 -21.03
C TYR A 322 6.48 33.52 -20.73
N CYS A 323 5.67 33.67 -21.78
CA CYS A 323 4.28 34.13 -21.66
C CYS A 323 3.47 33.08 -20.88
N GLU A 324 3.61 31.82 -21.29
CA GLU A 324 3.18 30.64 -20.55
C GLU A 324 4.42 29.93 -20.03
N LEU A 325 4.55 29.80 -18.71
CA LEU A 325 5.68 29.11 -18.11
C LEU A 325 5.74 27.65 -18.61
N PRO A 326 6.94 27.08 -18.79
CA PRO A 326 7.11 25.69 -19.23
C PRO A 326 6.81 24.68 -18.10
N ILE A 327 5.79 24.94 -17.30
CA ILE A 327 5.27 24.07 -16.24
C ILE A 327 3.78 23.89 -16.48
N SER A 328 3.33 22.63 -16.63
CA SER A 328 1.92 22.37 -16.89
C SER A 328 1.07 22.60 -15.65
N ILE A 329 -0.24 22.83 -15.83
CA ILE A 329 -1.20 22.90 -14.72
C ILE A 329 -1.14 21.62 -13.88
N SER A 330 -1.04 20.44 -14.52
CA SER A 330 -0.91 19.17 -13.80
C SER A 330 0.36 19.06 -12.94
N ASN A 331 1.44 19.76 -13.32
CA ASN A 331 2.65 19.83 -12.50
C ASN A 331 2.43 20.70 -11.26
N ILE A 332 1.71 21.81 -11.39
CA ILE A 332 1.37 22.65 -10.23
C ILE A 332 0.38 21.93 -9.31
N ASP A 333 -0.63 21.27 -9.86
CA ASP A 333 -1.58 20.46 -9.07
C ASP A 333 -0.84 19.35 -8.31
N PHE A 334 0.17 18.73 -8.92
CA PHE A 334 1.04 17.79 -8.23
C PHE A 334 1.77 18.47 -7.05
N LEU A 335 2.42 19.61 -7.27
CA LEU A 335 3.15 20.33 -6.20
C LEU A 335 2.22 20.75 -5.06
N TYR A 336 1.02 21.22 -5.38
CA TYR A 336 0.01 21.58 -4.37
C TYR A 336 -0.38 20.36 -3.53
N ASN A 337 -0.75 19.25 -4.16
CA ASN A 337 -1.12 18.02 -3.45
C ASN A 337 0.05 17.44 -2.64
N PHE A 338 1.27 17.49 -3.20
CA PHE A 338 2.49 17.12 -2.50
C PHE A 338 2.70 18.00 -1.25
N SER A 339 2.53 19.31 -1.38
CA SER A 339 2.63 20.26 -0.28
C SER A 339 1.54 20.07 0.78
N ILE A 340 0.30 19.71 0.42
CA ILE A 340 -0.72 19.32 1.40
C ILE A 340 -0.22 18.11 2.20
N ASN A 341 0.17 17.04 1.49
CA ASN A 341 0.50 15.76 2.11
C ASN A 341 1.75 15.83 3.01
N MET A 342 2.73 16.65 2.62
CA MET A 342 4.00 16.80 3.33
C MET A 342 4.03 17.99 4.29
N ASN A 343 2.94 18.78 4.35
CA ASN A 343 2.80 20.02 5.14
C ASN A 343 3.74 21.17 4.71
N TYR A 344 3.83 21.42 3.40
CA TYR A 344 4.59 22.52 2.78
C TYR A 344 3.71 23.54 2.04
N ILE A 345 2.48 23.75 2.53
CA ILE A 345 1.55 24.71 1.91
C ILE A 345 2.12 26.13 1.90
N PRO A 346 2.65 26.70 3.00
CA PRO A 346 3.19 28.06 2.97
C PRO A 346 4.28 28.25 1.91
N GLU A 347 5.22 27.31 1.81
CA GLU A 347 6.33 27.34 0.85
C GLU A 347 5.83 27.23 -0.60
N PHE A 348 4.78 26.45 -0.84
CA PHE A 348 4.13 26.37 -2.14
C PHE A 348 3.43 27.68 -2.52
N ILE A 349 2.75 28.32 -1.57
CA ILE A 349 2.09 29.61 -1.81
C ILE A 349 3.13 30.70 -2.11
N ASP A 350 4.22 30.75 -1.36
CA ASP A 350 5.34 31.65 -1.65
C ASP A 350 5.92 31.40 -3.05
N PHE A 351 6.06 30.13 -3.45
CA PHE A 351 6.51 29.75 -4.79
C PHE A 351 5.58 30.28 -5.90
N VAL A 352 4.28 30.04 -5.83
CA VAL A 352 3.33 30.50 -6.87
C VAL A 352 3.20 32.03 -6.91
N ILE A 353 3.29 32.71 -5.76
CA ILE A 353 3.38 34.18 -5.69
C ILE A 353 4.64 34.69 -6.39
N GLN A 354 5.77 34.02 -6.17
CA GLN A 354 7.03 34.36 -6.84
C GLN A 354 6.93 34.17 -8.37
N LEU A 355 6.21 33.15 -8.85
CA LEU A 355 5.92 32.99 -10.29
C LEU A 355 5.09 34.15 -10.83
N PHE A 356 4.03 34.55 -10.12
CA PHE A 356 3.19 35.68 -10.50
C PHE A 356 3.96 37.00 -10.52
N LYS A 357 4.84 37.23 -9.55
CA LYS A 357 5.71 38.41 -9.50
C LYS A 357 6.57 38.57 -10.75
N GLY A 358 7.05 37.47 -11.32
CA GLY A 358 7.88 37.44 -12.53
C GLY A 358 7.14 37.74 -13.83
N SER A 359 5.87 38.17 -13.80
CA SER A 359 5.12 38.54 -15.01
C SER A 359 5.77 39.74 -15.69
N TYR A 360 6.13 39.60 -16.97
CA TYR A 360 6.89 40.61 -17.72
C TYR A 360 6.08 41.29 -18.83
N ASP A 361 4.89 40.77 -19.13
CA ASP A 361 3.90 41.38 -20.03
C ASP A 361 2.47 41.15 -19.51
N TYR A 362 1.48 41.72 -20.20
CA TYR A 362 0.08 41.62 -19.79
C TYR A 362 -0.48 40.20 -19.91
N ASP A 363 -0.10 39.46 -20.95
CA ASP A 363 -0.60 38.11 -21.21
C ASP A 363 -0.06 37.10 -20.19
N SER A 364 1.23 37.21 -19.83
CA SER A 364 1.84 36.44 -18.74
C SER A 364 1.22 36.77 -17.40
N ALA A 365 0.88 38.04 -17.13
CA ALA A 365 0.20 38.42 -15.89
C ALA A 365 -1.22 37.84 -15.79
N ASP A 366 -1.99 37.86 -16.88
CA ASP A 366 -3.32 37.25 -16.94
C ASP A 366 -3.23 35.72 -16.75
N SER A 367 -2.31 35.06 -17.46
CA SER A 367 -2.08 33.61 -17.36
C SER A 367 -1.63 33.20 -15.95
N ARG A 368 -0.64 33.89 -15.38
CA ARG A 368 -0.09 33.57 -14.05
C ARG A 368 -1.09 33.83 -12.93
N PHE A 369 -1.92 34.87 -13.02
CA PHE A 369 -2.99 35.08 -12.04
C PHE A 369 -3.99 33.91 -12.07
N THR A 370 -4.49 33.58 -13.26
CA THR A 370 -5.51 32.53 -13.46
C THR A 370 -5.00 31.14 -13.04
N ASN A 371 -3.74 30.83 -13.33
CA ASN A 371 -3.19 29.49 -13.12
C ASN A 371 -2.50 29.31 -11.75
N TYR A 372 -1.97 30.38 -11.15
CA TYR A 372 -1.10 30.27 -9.97
C TYR A 372 -1.57 31.07 -8.75
N ILE A 373 -2.49 32.04 -8.91
CA ILE A 373 -3.02 32.81 -7.77
C ILE A 373 -4.47 32.39 -7.49
N GLU A 374 -5.37 32.59 -8.45
CA GLU A 374 -6.81 32.35 -8.30
C GLU A 374 -7.16 30.95 -7.74
N PRO A 375 -6.55 29.84 -8.19
CA PRO A 375 -6.95 28.51 -7.73
C PRO A 375 -6.60 28.23 -6.26
N TYR A 376 -5.65 29.00 -5.68
CA TYR A 376 -5.06 28.70 -4.38
C TYR A 376 -5.32 29.79 -3.33
N VAL A 377 -6.09 30.84 -3.63
CA VAL A 377 -6.34 31.96 -2.69
C VAL A 377 -6.92 31.52 -1.35
N GLU A 378 -7.63 30.40 -1.29
CA GLU A 378 -8.19 29.85 -0.04
C GLU A 378 -7.10 29.39 0.95
N GLU A 379 -5.88 29.13 0.46
CA GLU A 379 -4.73 28.74 1.28
C GLU A 379 -3.88 29.94 1.72
N PHE A 380 -4.18 31.15 1.22
CA PHE A 380 -3.35 32.33 1.47
C PHE A 380 -3.53 32.82 2.91
N THR A 381 -2.41 33.15 3.54
CA THR A 381 -2.37 33.86 4.82
C THR A 381 -2.53 35.36 4.57
N ARG A 382 -2.74 36.12 5.64
CA ARG A 382 -2.75 37.59 5.57
C ARG A 382 -1.43 38.13 5.00
N GLU A 383 -0.31 37.54 5.39
CA GLU A 383 1.02 37.90 4.91
C GLU A 383 1.16 37.65 3.40
N HIS A 384 0.65 36.52 2.89
CA HIS A 384 0.63 36.24 1.44
C HIS A 384 -0.20 37.26 0.66
N PHE A 385 -1.38 37.65 1.18
CA PHE A 385 -2.19 38.71 0.55
C PHE A 385 -1.46 40.05 0.50
N LEU A 386 -0.79 40.44 1.60
CA LEU A 386 0.01 41.68 1.62
C LEU A 386 1.13 41.66 0.57
N GLN A 387 1.79 40.51 0.40
CA GLN A 387 2.82 40.35 -0.65
C GLN A 387 2.22 40.51 -2.06
N VAL A 388 1.08 39.89 -2.34
CA VAL A 388 0.40 40.01 -3.65
C VAL A 388 -0.01 41.45 -3.94
N LEU A 389 -0.59 42.15 -2.97
CA LEU A 389 -0.97 43.56 -3.13
C LEU A 389 0.25 44.43 -3.45
N GLU A 390 1.38 44.19 -2.78
CA GLU A 390 2.63 44.89 -3.05
C GLU A 390 3.19 44.57 -4.46
N ILE A 391 3.10 43.32 -4.90
CA ILE A 391 3.50 42.90 -6.25
C ILE A 391 2.65 43.59 -7.31
N ILE A 392 1.32 43.59 -7.15
CA ILE A 392 0.40 44.27 -8.06
C ILE A 392 0.74 45.76 -8.09
N ASN A 393 0.92 46.38 -6.93
CA ASN A 393 1.15 47.82 -6.83
C ASN A 393 2.44 48.27 -7.54
N ASN A 394 3.48 47.43 -7.57
CA ASN A 394 4.79 47.81 -8.09
C ASN A 394 5.09 47.34 -9.51
N ASN A 395 4.35 46.36 -10.05
CA ASN A 395 4.59 45.84 -11.40
C ASN A 395 3.55 46.37 -12.41
N SER A 396 3.98 47.27 -13.31
CA SER A 396 3.10 47.84 -14.34
C SER A 396 2.52 46.84 -15.33
N GLN A 397 3.18 45.69 -15.51
CA GLN A 397 2.67 44.60 -16.34
C GLN A 397 1.52 43.87 -15.64
N ILE A 398 1.42 44.00 -14.31
CA ILE A 398 0.35 43.40 -13.52
C ILE A 398 -0.81 44.39 -13.34
N TYR A 399 -0.54 45.64 -12.91
CA TYR A 399 -1.65 46.57 -12.60
C TYR A 399 -2.28 47.27 -13.82
N ARG A 400 -1.61 47.31 -14.98
CA ARG A 400 -2.14 47.94 -16.20
C ARG A 400 -2.78 46.96 -17.19
N ARG A 401 -2.74 45.65 -16.91
CA ARG A 401 -3.36 44.63 -17.78
C ARG A 401 -4.88 44.79 -17.79
N ARG A 402 -5.52 44.33 -18.87
CA ARG A 402 -6.96 44.51 -19.11
C ARG A 402 -7.82 43.94 -17.98
N GLN A 403 -7.41 42.80 -17.44
CA GLN A 403 -8.17 42.00 -16.49
C GLN A 403 -7.90 42.42 -15.02
N ALA A 404 -6.93 43.30 -14.76
CA ALA A 404 -6.53 43.73 -13.40
C ALA A 404 -7.72 44.14 -12.52
N ARG A 405 -8.67 44.91 -13.08
CA ARG A 405 -9.82 45.40 -12.31
C ARG A 405 -10.71 44.27 -11.80
N VAL A 406 -10.96 43.25 -12.61
CA VAL A 406 -11.80 42.11 -12.23
C VAL A 406 -11.12 41.31 -11.13
N ASP A 407 -9.84 41.03 -11.33
CA ASP A 407 -9.04 40.20 -10.44
C ASP A 407 -8.76 40.89 -9.10
N ASN A 408 -8.54 42.22 -9.11
CA ASN A 408 -8.40 43.02 -7.89
C ASN A 408 -9.71 43.06 -7.09
N ASN A 409 -10.87 43.14 -7.74
CA ASN A 409 -12.16 43.06 -7.04
C ASN A 409 -12.38 41.69 -6.42
N TYR A 410 -11.99 40.62 -7.12
CA TYR A 410 -12.02 39.27 -6.58
C TYR A 410 -11.13 39.14 -5.33
N LEU A 411 -9.84 39.51 -5.43
CA LEU A 411 -8.92 39.50 -4.30
C LEU A 411 -9.43 40.32 -3.11
N LYS A 412 -9.94 41.52 -3.36
CA LYS A 412 -10.52 42.36 -2.31
C LYS A 412 -11.67 41.66 -1.60
N THR A 413 -12.58 41.04 -2.34
CA THR A 413 -13.73 40.32 -1.78
C THR A 413 -13.25 39.21 -0.86
N VAL A 414 -12.34 38.35 -1.33
CA VAL A 414 -11.77 37.25 -0.54
C VAL A 414 -11.04 37.77 0.71
N ILE A 415 -10.27 38.84 0.59
CA ILE A 415 -9.55 39.46 1.71
C ILE A 415 -10.54 40.01 2.75
N GLU A 416 -11.56 40.75 2.32
CA GLU A 416 -12.55 41.35 3.23
C GLU A 416 -13.39 40.27 3.94
N GLU A 417 -13.69 39.15 3.27
CA GLU A 417 -14.40 38.02 3.87
C GLU A 417 -13.59 37.32 4.99
N ARG A 418 -12.26 37.23 4.84
CA ARG A 418 -11.40 36.49 5.79
C ARG A 418 -10.71 37.38 6.82
N TYR A 419 -10.44 38.64 6.46
CA TYR A 419 -9.58 39.57 7.19
C TYR A 419 -10.19 40.98 7.27
N GLU A 420 -11.52 41.04 7.47
CA GLU A 420 -12.32 42.27 7.50
C GLU A 420 -11.65 43.41 8.28
N GLY A 421 -11.42 44.54 7.60
CA GLY A 421 -10.88 45.77 8.21
C GLY A 421 -9.41 45.71 8.63
N THR A 422 -8.67 44.66 8.29
CA THR A 422 -7.26 44.51 8.73
C THR A 422 -6.22 44.94 7.69
N ILE A 423 -6.63 45.20 6.45
CA ILE A 423 -5.80 45.65 5.34
C ILE A 423 -6.37 46.96 4.80
N ASP A 424 -5.55 48.00 4.76
CA ASP A 424 -5.90 49.29 4.18
C ASP A 424 -5.50 49.32 2.70
N PHE A 425 -6.46 49.07 1.81
CA PHE A 425 -6.19 49.07 0.36
C PHE A 425 -5.72 50.43 -0.17
N SER A 426 -5.95 51.52 0.56
CA SER A 426 -5.53 52.86 0.12
C SER A 426 -4.01 53.06 0.12
N THR A 427 -3.25 52.17 0.78
CA THR A 427 -1.78 52.19 0.74
C THR A 427 -1.22 51.68 -0.60
N TYR A 428 -2.05 51.10 -1.46
CA TYR A 428 -1.65 50.52 -2.74
C TYR A 428 -2.22 51.35 -3.91
N GLU A 429 -1.56 52.45 -4.26
CA GLU A 429 -2.03 53.44 -5.24
C GLU A 429 -2.39 52.86 -6.63
N ASN A 430 -1.68 51.81 -7.06
CA ASN A 430 -1.90 51.16 -8.35
C ASN A 430 -2.87 49.98 -8.27
N PHE A 431 -3.39 49.62 -7.09
CA PHE A 431 -4.42 48.59 -6.93
C PHE A 431 -5.80 49.15 -7.26
N THR A 432 -6.18 49.06 -8.54
CA THR A 432 -7.44 49.64 -9.06
C THR A 432 -8.62 48.68 -8.96
N LEU A 433 -9.77 49.19 -8.49
CA LEU A 433 -11.04 48.46 -8.27
C LEU A 433 -12.14 48.87 -9.24
#